data_AF-A0A7V2N1M8-F1
#
_entry.id   AF-A0A7V2N1M8-F1
#
_cell.length_a   1.000
_cell.length_b   1.000
_cell.length_c   1.000
_cell.angle_alpha   90.00
_cell.angle_beta   90.00
_cell.angle_gamma   90.00
#
_symmetry.space_group_name_H-M   'P 1'
#
loop_
_entity.id
_entity.type
_entity.pdbx_description
1 polymer ?
#
loop_
_entity_poly.entity_id
_entity_poly.type
_entity_poly.pdbx_seq_one_letter_code
_entity_poly.pdbx_strand_id
1 'polypeptide(L)'
;MQTQIPVIITFISGILIMALFFIPREPFTQIEQLTTRWYIIISGFALLLGIDSLILYHWRKIKRGDKDRIYSLILIISFFVALIWGVWAWYKYGGPFVQNSSYLWLFQNIYLPLDATMFSLLAFFIASAAYRAFRARNLESTLLLLSAAIVMMGRVPFGGIIFVPFFFAFSILTGIYFLYISTRYTGLSSILRLFVGLLFLFLGISLFFPEFSKIISQFIPSFSDWIMQYPNNAGQRAINLGLTLGSIAFSLRVIFGIERGYIR
;
A
#
# COMPACT_ATOMS: atom_id res chain seq x y z
N MET A 1 33.04 11.72 -12.56
CA MET A 1 33.61 10.35 -12.56
C MET A 1 33.69 9.73 -11.16
N GLN A 2 34.13 10.45 -10.11
CA GLN A 2 34.19 9.92 -8.73
C GLN A 2 32.82 9.52 -8.13
N THR A 3 31.72 10.01 -8.70
CA THR A 3 30.35 9.71 -8.26
C THR A 3 29.70 8.51 -8.94
N GLN A 4 30.24 8.06 -10.08
CA GLN A 4 29.60 7.03 -10.91
C GLN A 4 30.04 5.62 -10.51
N ILE A 5 31.32 5.45 -10.14
CA ILE A 5 31.88 4.15 -9.75
C ILE A 5 31.10 3.52 -8.58
N PRO A 6 30.79 4.24 -7.49
CA PRO A 6 29.99 3.71 -6.40
C PRO A 6 28.61 3.24 -6.84
N VAL A 7 27.91 4.12 -7.58
CA VAL A 7 26.53 3.89 -8.01
C VAL A 7 26.47 2.67 -8.92
N ILE A 8 27.45 2.52 -9.81
CA ILE A 8 27.59 1.34 -10.67
C ILE A 8 27.80 0.08 -9.83
N ILE A 9 28.68 0.11 -8.81
CA ILE A 9 28.92 -1.05 -7.94
C ILE A 9 27.64 -1.48 -7.24
N THR A 10 26.86 -0.55 -6.66
CA THR A 10 25.60 -0.92 -6.02
C THR A 10 24.50 -1.33 -6.98
N PHE A 11 24.47 -0.72 -8.16
CA PHE A 11 23.50 -1.06 -9.17
C PHE A 11 23.73 -2.50 -9.63
N ILE A 12 24.99 -2.85 -9.90
CA ILE A 12 25.40 -4.22 -10.24
C ILE A 12 25.13 -5.17 -9.07
N SER A 13 25.49 -4.81 -7.84
CA SER A 13 25.26 -5.68 -6.68
C SER A 13 23.76 -5.89 -6.42
N GLY A 14 22.94 -4.85 -6.55
CA GLY A 14 21.48 -4.92 -6.39
C GLY A 14 20.81 -5.77 -7.47
N ILE A 15 21.22 -5.62 -8.74
CA ILE A 15 20.76 -6.48 -9.84
C ILE A 15 21.18 -7.92 -9.61
N LEU A 16 22.42 -8.14 -9.17
CA LEU A 16 22.96 -9.47 -8.92
C LEU A 16 22.17 -10.17 -7.81
N ILE A 17 21.92 -9.50 -6.68
CA ILE A 17 21.09 -10.05 -5.59
C ILE A 17 19.67 -10.34 -6.06
N MET A 18 19.07 -9.42 -6.82
CA MET A 18 17.74 -9.63 -7.41
C MET A 18 17.72 -10.86 -8.33
N ALA A 19 18.74 -11.04 -9.18
CA ALA A 19 18.85 -12.19 -10.07
C ALA A 19 19.06 -13.50 -9.29
N LEU A 20 19.88 -13.48 -8.23
CA LEU A 20 20.13 -14.63 -7.36
C LEU A 20 18.85 -15.13 -6.67
N PHE A 21 17.95 -14.21 -6.30
CA PHE A 21 16.68 -14.57 -5.66
C PHE A 21 15.80 -15.49 -6.54
N PHE A 22 15.87 -15.38 -7.86
CA PHE A 22 15.08 -16.19 -8.79
C PHE A 22 15.74 -17.51 -9.20
N ILE A 23 16.96 -17.79 -8.74
CA ILE A 23 17.75 -18.96 -9.15
C ILE A 23 17.94 -19.89 -7.94
N PRO A 24 17.00 -20.82 -7.67
CA PRO A 24 17.06 -21.72 -6.51
C PRO A 24 17.96 -22.93 -6.80
N ARG A 25 19.24 -22.70 -7.10
CA ARG A 25 20.24 -23.76 -7.29
C ARG A 25 21.58 -23.39 -6.67
N GLU A 26 22.27 -24.38 -6.11
CA GLU A 26 23.64 -24.21 -5.65
C GLU A 26 24.56 -23.88 -6.84
N PRO A 27 25.53 -22.94 -6.70
CA PRO A 27 25.97 -22.24 -5.48
C PRO A 27 25.26 -20.90 -5.21
N PHE A 28 24.27 -20.52 -6.03
CA PHE A 28 23.63 -19.19 -5.97
C PHE A 28 22.84 -18.98 -4.69
N THR A 29 22.22 -20.05 -4.17
CA THR A 29 21.54 -20.05 -2.87
C THR A 29 22.49 -19.73 -1.71
N GLN A 30 23.71 -20.27 -1.70
CA GLN A 30 24.70 -19.97 -0.65
C GLN A 30 25.14 -18.50 -0.69
N ILE A 31 25.32 -17.93 -1.88
CA ILE A 31 25.70 -16.52 -2.04
C ILE A 31 24.58 -15.60 -1.56
N GLU A 32 23.32 -15.93 -1.87
CA GLU A 32 22.14 -15.21 -1.36
C GLU A 32 22.11 -15.26 0.16
N GLN A 33 22.23 -16.44 0.78
CA GLN A 33 22.22 -16.58 2.25
C GLN A 33 23.36 -15.83 2.93
N LEU A 34 24.58 -15.89 2.37
CA LEU A 34 25.72 -15.12 2.85
C LEU A 34 25.42 -13.63 2.80
N THR A 35 24.92 -13.14 1.66
CA THR A 35 24.58 -11.74 1.47
C THR A 35 23.49 -11.28 2.43
N THR A 36 22.43 -12.09 2.60
CA THR A 36 21.34 -11.84 3.54
C THR A 36 21.83 -11.79 4.98
N ARG A 37 22.77 -12.66 5.37
CA ARG A 37 23.39 -12.63 6.71
C ARG A 37 24.18 -11.35 6.94
N TRP A 38 25.03 -10.95 5.99
CA TRP A 38 25.77 -9.68 6.07
C TRP A 38 24.81 -8.49 6.13
N TYR A 39 23.75 -8.50 5.31
CA TYR A 39 22.72 -7.47 5.32
C TYR A 39 22.04 -7.34 6.69
N ILE A 40 21.67 -8.45 7.34
CA ILE A 40 21.05 -8.44 8.68
C ILE A 40 22.01 -7.81 9.71
N ILE A 41 23.29 -8.19 9.68
CA ILE A 41 24.31 -7.66 10.60
C ILE A 41 24.47 -6.14 10.40
N ILE A 42 24.67 -5.71 9.15
CA ILE A 42 24.85 -4.28 8.81
C ILE A 42 23.60 -3.49 9.17
N SER A 43 22.40 -4.03 8.89
CA SER A 43 21.13 -3.39 9.23
C SER A 43 20.95 -3.21 10.74
N GLY A 44 21.45 -4.14 11.56
CA GLY A 44 21.47 -4.00 13.01
C GLY A 44 22.28 -2.79 13.47
N PHE A 45 23.48 -2.58 12.92
CA PHE A 45 24.31 -1.39 13.21
C PHE A 45 23.70 -0.11 12.64
N ALA A 46 23.13 -0.17 11.44
CA ALA A 46 22.47 0.97 10.81
C ALA A 46 21.25 1.44 11.61
N LEU A 47 20.52 0.52 12.24
CA LEU A 47 19.40 0.84 13.13
C LEU A 47 19.86 1.69 14.32
N LEU A 48 21.02 1.38 14.91
CA LEU A 48 21.58 2.19 16.01
C LEU A 48 21.89 3.62 15.55
N LEU A 49 22.51 3.77 14.38
CA LEU A 49 22.76 5.09 13.77
C LEU A 49 21.46 5.84 13.44
N GLY A 50 20.43 5.11 13.00
CA GLY A 50 19.10 5.66 12.75
C GLY A 50 18.45 6.20 14.03
N ILE A 51 18.54 5.46 15.13
CA ILE A 51 18.06 5.91 16.45
C ILE A 51 18.82 7.15 16.92
N ASP A 52 20.16 7.13 16.84
CA ASP A 52 20.99 8.27 17.25
C ASP A 52 20.64 9.53 16.45
N SER A 53 20.56 9.40 15.12
CA SER A 53 20.16 10.48 14.22
C SER A 53 18.77 11.04 14.53
N LEU A 54 17.79 10.17 14.76
CA LEU A 54 16.42 10.56 15.09
C LEU A 54 16.36 11.34 16.41
N ILE A 55 16.94 10.79 17.47
CA ILE A 55 16.96 11.43 18.79
C ILE A 55 17.69 12.76 18.72
N LEU A 56 18.88 12.79 18.12
CA LEU A 56 19.71 13.99 18.04
C LEU A 56 19.06 15.08 17.17
N TYR A 57 18.39 14.73 16.08
CA TYR A 57 17.63 15.68 15.26
C TYR A 57 16.48 16.30 16.05
N HIS A 58 15.61 15.48 16.66
CA HIS A 58 14.45 15.98 17.40
C HIS A 58 14.85 16.70 18.69
N TRP A 59 15.91 16.27 19.36
CA TRP A 59 16.47 16.95 20.52
C TRP A 59 17.00 18.34 20.18
N ARG A 60 17.76 18.46 19.08
CA ARG A 60 18.21 19.77 18.57
C ARG A 60 17.03 20.66 18.19
N LYS A 61 16.00 20.12 17.53
CA LYS A 61 14.76 20.82 17.17
C LYS A 61 14.02 21.38 18.39
N ILE A 62 13.95 20.60 19.47
CA ILE A 62 13.34 21.04 20.74
C ILE A 62 14.17 22.16 21.38
N LYS A 63 15.50 22.01 21.48
CA LYS A 63 16.39 23.02 22.06
C LYS A 63 16.40 24.33 21.29
N ARG A 64 16.27 24.28 19.96
CA ARG A 64 16.23 25.47 19.09
C ARG A 64 14.88 26.21 19.15
N GLY A 65 13.83 25.57 19.69
CA GLY A 65 12.53 26.20 19.84
C GLY A 65 11.72 26.30 18.54
N ASP A 66 11.91 25.37 17.61
CA ASP A 66 11.20 25.39 16.32
C ASP A 66 9.68 25.27 16.48
N LYS A 67 8.93 25.73 15.48
CA LYS A 67 7.44 25.77 15.46
C LYS A 67 6.78 24.43 15.79
N ASP A 68 7.41 23.31 15.42
CA ASP A 68 6.88 21.94 15.62
C ASP A 68 7.54 21.19 16.79
N ARG A 69 8.12 21.91 17.77
CA ARG A 69 8.83 21.28 18.91
C ARG A 69 7.95 20.31 19.70
N ILE A 70 6.64 20.58 19.78
CA ILE A 70 5.69 19.74 20.52
C ILE A 70 5.61 18.34 19.89
N TYR A 71 5.50 18.26 18.57
CA TYR A 71 5.47 16.97 17.86
C TYR A 71 6.79 16.21 18.01
N SER A 72 7.92 16.93 18.03
CA SER A 72 9.23 16.32 18.27
C SER A 72 9.36 15.76 19.70
N LEU A 73 8.77 16.45 20.69
CA LEU A 73 8.72 15.99 22.07
C LEU A 73 7.87 14.72 22.20
N ILE A 74 6.67 14.72 21.62
CA ILE A 74 5.77 13.57 21.61
C ILE A 74 6.46 12.36 20.99
N LEU A 75 7.14 12.51 19.85
CA LEU A 75 7.88 11.44 19.20
C LEU A 75 8.93 10.82 20.13
N ILE A 76 9.78 11.63 20.76
CA ILE A 76 10.83 11.13 21.66
C ILE A 76 10.20 10.37 22.84
N ILE A 77 9.14 10.90 23.45
CA ILE A 77 8.45 10.24 24.55
C ILE A 77 7.87 8.90 24.08
N SER A 78 7.14 8.90 22.96
CA SER A 78 6.54 7.69 22.39
C SER A 78 7.60 6.64 22.02
N PHE A 79 8.77 7.06 21.54
CA PHE A 79 9.89 6.16 21.25
C PHE A 79 10.36 5.42 22.51
N PHE A 80 10.64 6.14 23.60
CA PHE A 80 11.09 5.50 24.84
C PHE A 80 9.99 4.67 25.50
N VAL A 81 8.73 5.12 25.45
CA VAL A 81 7.59 4.33 25.93
C VAL A 81 7.49 3.01 25.18
N ALA A 82 7.55 3.03 23.85
CA ALA A 82 7.49 1.82 23.04
C ALA A 82 8.69 0.89 23.31
N LEU A 83 9.90 1.43 23.44
CA LEU A 83 11.10 0.65 23.72
C LEU A 83 11.03 -0.03 25.09
N ILE A 84 10.75 0.73 26.15
CA ILE A 84 10.68 0.20 27.52
C ILE A 84 9.56 -0.84 27.64
N TRP A 85 8.39 -0.54 27.09
CA TRP A 85 7.24 -1.44 27.14
C TRP A 85 7.48 -2.71 26.32
N GLY A 86 8.15 -2.60 25.18
CA GLY A 86 8.55 -3.74 24.36
C GLY A 86 9.53 -4.66 25.09
N VAL A 87 10.57 -4.11 25.72
CA VAL A 87 11.54 -4.87 26.52
C VAL A 87 10.85 -5.53 27.73
N TRP A 88 9.97 -4.82 28.42
CA TRP A 88 9.19 -5.39 29.51
C TRP A 88 8.28 -6.53 29.06
N ALA A 89 7.61 -6.36 27.92
CA ALA A 89 6.77 -7.40 27.35
C ALA A 89 7.56 -8.62 26.91
N TRP A 90 8.77 -8.43 26.36
CA TRP A 90 9.67 -9.52 26.03
C TRP A 90 10.09 -10.30 27.29
N TYR A 91 10.48 -9.61 28.36
CA TYR A 91 10.86 -10.24 29.62
C TYR A 91 9.70 -11.01 30.29
N LYS A 92 8.48 -10.45 30.30
CA LYS A 92 7.33 -11.03 31.01
C LYS A 92 6.57 -12.09 30.21
N TYR A 93 6.42 -11.90 28.91
CA TYR A 93 5.56 -12.72 28.04
C TYR A 93 6.34 -13.55 27.01
N GLY A 94 7.68 -13.49 27.01
CA GLY A 94 8.53 -14.19 26.04
C GLY A 94 8.58 -13.51 24.66
N GLY A 95 7.88 -12.39 24.47
CA GLY A 95 7.89 -11.64 23.22
C GLY A 95 6.92 -10.45 23.20
N PRO A 96 7.25 -9.33 22.53
CA PRO A 96 6.34 -8.19 22.44
C PRO A 96 5.05 -8.48 21.65
N PHE A 97 5.08 -9.41 20.70
CA PHE A 97 3.97 -9.68 19.77
C PHE A 97 3.23 -11.00 20.04
N VAL A 98 3.38 -11.58 21.24
CA VAL A 98 2.61 -12.75 21.65
C VAL A 98 1.16 -12.34 21.92
N GLN A 99 0.17 -13.22 21.67
CA GLN A 99 -1.26 -12.89 21.82
C GLN A 99 -1.62 -12.30 23.20
N ASN A 100 -0.99 -12.78 24.27
CA ASN A 100 -1.23 -12.31 25.64
C ASN A 100 -0.33 -11.14 26.07
N SER A 101 0.45 -10.58 25.14
CA SER A 101 1.38 -9.48 25.43
C SER A 101 0.64 -8.16 25.54
N SER A 102 0.94 -7.41 26.60
CA SER A 102 0.50 -6.01 26.74
C SER A 102 0.98 -5.09 25.61
N TYR A 103 2.10 -5.42 24.96
CA TYR A 103 2.65 -4.61 23.87
C TYR A 103 1.83 -4.78 22.58
N LEU A 104 1.17 -5.93 22.40
CA LEU A 104 0.27 -6.16 21.28
C LEU A 104 -0.91 -5.17 21.30
N TRP A 105 -1.38 -4.79 22.50
CA TRP A 105 -2.41 -3.76 22.63
C TRP A 105 -1.94 -2.40 22.12
N LEU A 106 -0.71 -1.97 22.46
CA LEU A 106 -0.11 -0.73 21.95
C LEU A 106 0.01 -0.78 20.44
N PHE A 107 0.49 -1.91 19.90
CA PHE A 107 0.60 -2.11 18.46
C PHE A 107 -0.77 -2.00 17.77
N GLN A 108 -1.78 -2.70 18.27
CA GLN A 108 -3.09 -2.79 17.63
C GLN A 108 -3.92 -1.51 17.76
N ASN A 109 -3.81 -0.79 18.87
CA ASN A 109 -4.68 0.34 19.17
C ASN A 109 -4.01 1.70 18.94
N ILE A 110 -2.68 1.75 18.87
CA ILE A 110 -1.94 2.99 18.63
C ILE A 110 -1.23 2.92 17.28
N TYR A 111 -0.36 1.94 17.07
CA TYR A 111 0.43 1.87 15.83
C TYR A 111 -0.42 1.60 14.58
N LEU A 112 -1.25 0.54 14.59
CA LEU A 112 -2.06 0.17 13.43
C LEU A 112 -3.03 1.28 12.98
N PRO A 113 -3.77 1.96 13.88
CA PRO A 113 -4.65 3.05 13.45
C PRO A 113 -3.86 4.26 12.94
N LEU A 114 -2.72 4.61 13.54
CA LEU A 114 -1.86 5.70 13.05
C LEU A 114 -1.34 5.41 11.64
N ASP A 115 -0.85 4.20 11.38
CA ASP A 115 -0.42 3.77 10.05
C ASP A 115 -1.58 3.83 9.03
N ALA A 116 -2.76 3.35 9.44
CA ALA A 116 -3.98 3.45 8.64
C ALA A 116 -4.37 4.91 8.33
N THR A 117 -4.18 5.86 9.27
CA THR A 117 -4.43 7.28 8.98
C THR A 117 -3.47 7.86 7.95
N MET A 118 -2.18 7.52 8.03
CA MET A 118 -1.19 7.95 7.05
C MET A 118 -1.49 7.38 5.67
N PHE A 119 -1.84 6.09 5.59
CA PHE A 119 -2.23 5.45 4.35
C PHE A 119 -3.54 6.00 3.79
N SER A 120 -4.54 6.25 4.65
CA SER A 120 -5.82 6.87 4.27
C SER A 120 -5.62 8.27 3.68
N LEU A 121 -4.77 9.09 4.32
CA LEU A 121 -4.40 10.41 3.79
C LEU A 121 -3.70 10.29 2.44
N LEU A 122 -2.73 9.38 2.31
CA LEU A 122 -2.05 9.13 1.04
C LEU A 122 -3.05 8.73 -0.06
N ALA A 123 -3.93 7.77 0.23
CA ALA A 123 -4.96 7.33 -0.69
C ALA A 123 -5.92 8.48 -1.07
N PHE A 124 -6.35 9.29 -0.10
CA PHE A 124 -7.17 10.47 -0.34
C PHE A 124 -6.45 11.49 -1.23
N PHE A 125 -5.17 11.77 -0.99
CA PHE A 125 -4.40 12.71 -1.80
C PHE A 125 -4.11 12.17 -3.21
N ILE A 126 -3.81 10.88 -3.35
CA ILE A 126 -3.68 10.23 -4.66
C ILE A 126 -5.01 10.30 -5.40
N ALA A 127 -6.12 9.95 -4.76
CA ALA A 127 -7.45 10.03 -5.35
C ALA A 127 -7.84 11.47 -5.71
N SER A 128 -7.51 12.45 -4.86
CA SER A 128 -7.76 13.88 -5.12
C SER A 128 -6.88 14.43 -6.24
N ALA A 129 -5.61 14.03 -6.30
CA ALA A 129 -4.68 14.40 -7.35
C ALA A 129 -5.07 13.74 -8.69
N ALA A 130 -5.40 12.45 -8.65
CA ALA A 130 -5.98 11.71 -9.75
C ALA A 130 -7.28 12.37 -10.20
N TYR A 131 -8.23 12.70 -9.33
CA TYR A 131 -9.47 13.39 -9.69
C TYR A 131 -9.22 14.79 -10.30
N ARG A 132 -8.24 15.55 -9.79
CA ARG A 132 -7.84 16.84 -10.39
C ARG A 132 -7.17 16.68 -11.74
N ALA A 133 -6.32 15.67 -11.90
CA ALA A 133 -5.63 15.34 -13.15
C ALA A 133 -6.59 14.72 -14.19
N PHE A 134 -7.53 13.91 -13.72
CA PHE A 134 -8.66 13.31 -14.42
C PHE A 134 -9.93 14.15 -14.20
N ARG A 135 -9.86 15.46 -14.49
CA ARG A 135 -11.07 16.27 -14.62
C ARG A 135 -11.93 15.61 -15.70
N ALA A 136 -12.95 14.84 -15.28
CA ALA A 136 -13.70 13.90 -16.10
C ALA A 136 -14.15 14.55 -17.41
N ARG A 137 -13.42 14.23 -18.47
CA ARG A 137 -13.68 14.69 -19.85
C ARG A 137 -13.67 13.53 -20.86
N ASN A 138 -13.21 12.34 -20.49
CA ASN A 138 -13.08 11.18 -21.38
C ASN A 138 -13.67 9.89 -20.77
N LEU A 139 -14.11 8.99 -21.65
CA LEU A 139 -14.76 7.71 -21.31
C LEU A 139 -13.86 6.80 -20.46
N GLU A 140 -12.56 6.81 -20.72
CA GLU A 140 -11.55 5.96 -20.05
C GLU A 140 -11.47 6.26 -18.55
N SER A 141 -11.42 7.53 -18.14
CA SER A 141 -11.36 7.90 -16.71
C SER A 141 -12.65 7.55 -15.97
N THR A 142 -13.80 7.63 -16.64
CA THR A 142 -15.10 7.22 -16.08
C THR A 142 -15.17 5.71 -15.87
N LEU A 143 -14.65 4.93 -16.83
CA LEU A 143 -14.54 3.48 -16.69
C LEU A 143 -13.61 3.10 -15.55
N LEU A 144 -12.48 3.78 -15.41
CA LEU A 144 -11.52 3.54 -14.33
C LEU A 144 -12.11 3.86 -12.94
N LEU A 145 -12.85 4.97 -12.82
CA LEU A 145 -13.60 5.33 -11.61
C LEU A 145 -14.67 4.28 -11.26
N LEU A 146 -15.44 3.84 -12.26
CA LEU A 146 -16.44 2.78 -12.10
C LEU A 146 -15.82 1.46 -11.66
N SER A 147 -14.73 1.05 -12.30
CA SER A 147 -13.98 -0.15 -11.92
C SER A 147 -13.43 -0.05 -10.50
N ALA A 148 -12.88 1.10 -10.12
CA ALA A 148 -12.39 1.33 -8.76
C ALA A 148 -13.51 1.28 -7.71
N ALA A 149 -14.69 1.86 -8.01
CA ALA A 149 -15.85 1.82 -7.12
C ALA A 149 -16.37 0.38 -6.92
N ILE A 150 -16.46 -0.42 -7.99
CA ILE A 150 -16.86 -1.82 -7.92
C ILE A 150 -15.86 -2.64 -7.08
N VAL A 151 -14.55 -2.44 -7.31
CA VAL A 151 -13.49 -3.15 -6.57
C VAL A 151 -13.45 -2.76 -5.10
N MET A 152 -13.60 -1.47 -4.77
CA MET A 152 -13.61 -1.00 -3.38
C MET A 152 -14.83 -1.51 -2.61
N MET A 153 -15.96 -1.72 -3.28
CA MET A 153 -17.17 -2.22 -2.63
C MET A 153 -17.10 -3.71 -2.28
N GLY A 154 -16.43 -4.53 -3.09
CA GLY A 154 -16.17 -5.94 -2.79
C GLY A 154 -15.26 -6.16 -1.57
N ARG A 155 -14.70 -5.09 -1.00
CA ARG A 155 -13.75 -5.11 0.13
C ARG A 155 -14.36 -4.67 1.46
N VAL A 156 -15.59 -4.15 1.47
CA VAL A 156 -16.23 -3.76 2.74
C VAL A 156 -16.39 -5.04 3.59
N PRO A 157 -16.10 -5.02 4.90
CA PRO A 157 -16.21 -6.21 5.76
C PRO A 157 -17.59 -6.89 5.76
N PHE A 158 -18.64 -6.14 5.39
CA PHE A 158 -20.01 -6.62 5.16
C PHE A 158 -20.33 -6.87 3.67
N GLY A 159 -19.31 -6.97 2.83
CA GLY A 159 -19.42 -7.03 1.37
C GLY A 159 -20.32 -8.16 0.91
N GLY A 160 -20.22 -9.35 1.50
CA GLY A 160 -21.12 -10.46 1.13
C GLY A 160 -22.61 -10.15 1.33
N ILE A 161 -22.97 -9.33 2.32
CA ILE A 161 -24.36 -9.00 2.67
C ILE A 161 -24.84 -7.75 1.94
N ILE A 162 -23.99 -6.72 1.81
CA ILE A 162 -24.34 -5.41 1.24
C ILE A 162 -24.17 -5.39 -0.29
N PHE A 163 -23.29 -6.21 -0.84
CA PHE A 163 -22.95 -6.16 -2.26
C PHE A 163 -24.11 -6.59 -3.15
N VAL A 164 -24.82 -7.69 -2.84
CA VAL A 164 -25.96 -8.14 -3.65
C VAL A 164 -27.06 -7.06 -3.74
N PRO A 165 -27.58 -6.48 -2.64
CA PRO A 165 -28.60 -5.44 -2.73
C PRO A 165 -28.07 -4.15 -3.37
N PHE A 166 -26.79 -3.79 -3.17
CA PHE A 166 -26.22 -2.64 -3.88
C PHE A 166 -26.09 -2.89 -5.37
N PHE A 167 -25.53 -4.03 -5.80
CA PHE A 167 -25.28 -4.34 -7.20
C PHE A 167 -26.60 -4.51 -7.95
N PHE A 168 -27.62 -5.05 -7.28
CA PHE A 168 -29.01 -5.02 -7.74
C PHE A 168 -29.49 -3.58 -8.00
N ALA A 169 -29.40 -2.70 -7.00
CA ALA A 169 -29.83 -1.31 -7.13
C ALA A 169 -29.04 -0.55 -8.21
N PHE A 170 -27.72 -0.74 -8.26
CA PHE A 170 -26.84 -0.15 -9.26
C PHE A 170 -27.22 -0.61 -10.67
N SER A 171 -27.39 -1.91 -10.88
CA SER A 171 -27.75 -2.49 -12.18
C SER A 171 -29.12 -2.01 -12.67
N ILE A 172 -30.07 -1.82 -11.76
CA ILE A 172 -31.38 -1.23 -12.08
C ILE A 172 -31.25 0.25 -12.45
N LEU A 173 -30.57 1.05 -11.62
CA LEU A 173 -30.40 2.48 -11.86
C LEU A 173 -29.64 2.74 -13.17
N THR A 174 -28.58 1.99 -13.46
CA THR A 174 -27.84 2.10 -14.71
C THR A 174 -28.67 1.63 -15.90
N GLY A 175 -29.43 0.53 -15.75
CA GLY A 175 -30.35 0.03 -16.77
C GLY A 175 -31.39 1.08 -17.16
N ILE A 176 -32.05 1.67 -16.16
CA ILE A 176 -33.04 2.76 -16.35
C ILE A 176 -32.39 3.99 -16.97
N TYR A 177 -31.20 4.38 -16.50
CA TYR A 177 -30.47 5.52 -17.06
C TYR A 177 -30.13 5.33 -18.55
N PHE A 178 -29.66 4.13 -18.93
CA PHE A 178 -29.33 3.81 -20.32
C PHE A 178 -30.57 3.74 -21.21
N LEU A 179 -31.71 3.26 -20.70
CA LEU A 179 -32.98 3.32 -21.42
C LEU A 179 -33.47 4.75 -21.59
N TYR A 180 -33.44 5.57 -20.53
CA TYR A 180 -33.82 6.97 -20.60
C TYR A 180 -32.98 7.73 -21.63
N ILE A 181 -31.67 7.56 -21.60
CA ILE A 181 -30.76 8.27 -22.50
C ILE A 181 -30.82 7.74 -23.94
N SER A 182 -31.24 6.47 -24.15
CA SER A 182 -31.37 5.88 -25.49
C SER A 182 -32.34 6.66 -26.38
N THR A 183 -33.37 7.26 -25.79
CA THR A 183 -34.40 8.06 -26.49
C THR A 183 -33.87 9.38 -27.07
N ARG A 184 -32.71 9.86 -26.60
CA ARG A 184 -32.09 11.12 -27.06
C ARG A 184 -31.19 10.96 -28.28
N TYR A 185 -30.94 9.72 -28.74
CA TYR A 185 -30.07 9.42 -29.86
C TYR A 185 -30.85 8.68 -30.95
N THR A 186 -30.47 8.86 -32.21
CA THR A 186 -31.06 8.18 -33.36
C THR A 186 -30.07 7.20 -33.99
N GLY A 187 -30.56 6.08 -34.55
CA GLY A 187 -29.73 5.09 -35.24
C GLY A 187 -29.05 4.05 -34.32
N LEU A 188 -27.90 3.52 -34.76
CA LEU A 188 -27.18 2.40 -34.10
C LEU A 188 -26.81 2.69 -32.64
N SER A 189 -26.46 3.93 -32.32
CA SER A 189 -26.13 4.35 -30.95
C SER A 189 -27.33 4.28 -29.99
N SER A 190 -28.56 4.42 -30.49
CA SER A 190 -29.76 4.22 -29.69
C SER A 190 -29.96 2.74 -29.36
N ILE A 191 -29.81 1.88 -30.37
CA ILE A 191 -29.94 0.42 -30.25
C ILE A 191 -28.92 -0.15 -29.27
N LEU A 192 -27.65 0.24 -29.38
CA LEU A 192 -26.60 -0.21 -28.47
C LEU A 192 -26.88 0.18 -27.01
N ARG A 193 -27.38 1.40 -26.77
CA ARG A 193 -27.72 1.87 -25.41
C ARG A 193 -28.97 1.18 -24.86
N LEU A 194 -29.95 0.88 -25.72
CA LEU A 194 -31.12 0.07 -25.39
C LEU A 194 -30.71 -1.35 -24.98
N PHE A 195 -29.85 -1.98 -25.79
CA PHE A 195 -29.33 -3.31 -25.50
C PHE A 195 -28.55 -3.34 -24.18
N VAL A 196 -27.65 -2.38 -23.97
CA VAL A 196 -26.91 -2.23 -22.71
C VAL A 196 -27.87 -1.99 -21.53
N GLY A 197 -28.87 -1.13 -21.69
CA GLY A 197 -29.88 -0.87 -20.66
C GLY A 197 -30.68 -2.12 -20.28
N LEU A 198 -31.15 -2.89 -21.26
CA LEU A 198 -31.85 -4.15 -21.05
C LEU A 198 -30.95 -5.22 -20.42
N LEU A 199 -29.69 -5.29 -20.81
CA LEU A 199 -28.71 -6.21 -20.23
C LEU A 199 -28.46 -5.90 -18.75
N PHE A 200 -28.32 -4.62 -18.39
CA PHE A 200 -28.19 -4.21 -16.98
C PHE A 200 -29.48 -4.46 -16.19
N LEU A 201 -30.67 -4.29 -16.77
CA LEU A 201 -31.91 -4.68 -16.10
C LEU A 201 -32.01 -6.20 -15.91
N PHE A 202 -31.63 -6.99 -16.92
CA PHE A 202 -31.60 -8.44 -16.83
C PHE A 202 -30.62 -8.92 -15.74
N LEU A 203 -29.42 -8.33 -15.70
CA LEU A 203 -28.45 -8.58 -14.62
C LEU A 203 -29.01 -8.20 -13.25
N GLY A 204 -29.69 -7.05 -13.14
CA GLY A 204 -30.37 -6.65 -11.91
C GLY A 204 -31.40 -7.69 -11.46
N ILE A 205 -32.30 -8.09 -12.36
CA ILE A 205 -33.34 -9.08 -12.07
C ILE A 205 -32.73 -10.45 -11.72
N SER A 206 -31.65 -10.85 -12.39
CA SER A 206 -30.97 -12.13 -12.13
C SER A 206 -30.44 -12.25 -10.69
N LEU A 207 -30.05 -11.13 -10.07
CA LEU A 207 -29.57 -11.08 -8.68
C LEU A 207 -30.67 -11.29 -7.64
N PHE A 208 -31.94 -11.17 -8.03
CA PHE A 208 -33.07 -11.47 -7.16
C PHE A 208 -33.22 -12.98 -6.92
N PHE A 209 -32.71 -13.81 -7.85
CA PHE A 209 -32.74 -15.26 -7.71
C PHE A 209 -31.63 -15.75 -6.74
N PRO A 210 -31.97 -16.52 -5.69
CA PRO A 210 -31.02 -16.95 -4.65
C PRO A 210 -29.81 -17.75 -5.17
N GLU A 211 -30.00 -18.59 -6.20
CA GLU A 211 -28.92 -19.40 -6.76
C GLU A 211 -27.87 -18.52 -7.46
N PHE A 212 -28.31 -17.51 -8.20
CA PHE A 212 -27.43 -16.60 -8.92
C PHE A 212 -26.71 -15.63 -7.96
N SER A 213 -27.41 -15.11 -6.95
CA SER A 213 -26.81 -14.24 -5.93
C SER A 213 -25.73 -14.96 -5.10
N LYS A 214 -25.90 -16.26 -4.84
CA LYS A 214 -24.90 -17.09 -4.17
C LYS A 214 -23.64 -17.30 -5.01
N ILE A 215 -23.79 -17.53 -6.32
CA ILE A 215 -22.66 -17.66 -7.25
C ILE A 215 -21.86 -16.35 -7.28
N ILE A 216 -22.53 -15.21 -7.41
CA ILE A 216 -21.87 -13.91 -7.43
C ILE A 216 -21.19 -13.61 -6.09
N SER A 217 -21.85 -13.85 -4.96
CA SER A 217 -21.24 -13.60 -3.65
C SER A 217 -20.01 -14.48 -3.35
N GLN A 218 -19.86 -15.64 -4.00
CA GLN A 218 -18.66 -16.49 -3.91
C GLN A 218 -17.54 -16.06 -4.87
N PHE A 219 -17.89 -15.55 -6.05
CA PHE A 219 -16.90 -15.11 -7.05
C PHE A 219 -16.15 -13.84 -6.60
N ILE A 220 -16.83 -12.93 -5.88
CA ILE A 220 -16.27 -11.64 -5.48
C ILE A 220 -15.09 -11.75 -4.51
N PRO A 221 -15.15 -12.54 -3.41
CA PRO A 221 -13.98 -12.76 -2.54
C PRO A 221 -12.79 -13.32 -3.33
N SER A 222 -13.00 -14.33 -4.17
CA SER A 222 -11.94 -14.93 -5.00
C SER A 222 -11.30 -13.92 -5.95
N PHE A 223 -12.10 -13.11 -6.65
CA PHE A 223 -11.59 -12.08 -7.55
C PHE A 223 -10.87 -10.95 -6.79
N SER A 224 -11.39 -10.55 -5.63
CA SER A 224 -10.78 -9.57 -4.73
C SER A 224 -9.43 -10.10 -4.20
N ASP A 225 -9.38 -11.36 -3.80
CA ASP A 225 -8.16 -12.02 -3.34
C ASP A 225 -7.14 -12.12 -4.46
N TRP A 226 -7.56 -12.48 -5.68
CA TRP A 226 -6.70 -12.48 -6.86
C TRP A 226 -6.09 -11.09 -7.12
N ILE A 227 -6.89 -10.02 -7.06
CA ILE A 227 -6.38 -8.65 -7.19
C ILE A 227 -5.34 -8.33 -6.10
N MET A 228 -5.52 -8.80 -4.86
CA MET A 228 -4.49 -8.55 -3.84
C MET A 228 -3.24 -9.37 -4.06
N GLN A 229 -3.43 -10.65 -4.33
CA GLN A 229 -2.35 -11.61 -4.37
C GLN A 229 -1.41 -11.36 -5.54
N TYR A 230 -1.97 -10.91 -6.68
CA TYR A 230 -1.19 -10.72 -7.89
C TYR A 230 -0.87 -9.23 -8.12
N PRO A 231 -1.78 -8.36 -8.61
CA PRO A 231 -1.40 -6.99 -8.96
C PRO A 231 -1.05 -6.10 -7.77
N ASN A 232 -1.76 -6.18 -6.63
CA ASN A 232 -1.40 -5.36 -5.46
C ASN A 232 -0.05 -5.79 -4.88
N ASN A 233 0.17 -7.08 -4.63
CA ASN A 233 1.46 -7.57 -4.17
C ASN A 233 2.58 -7.30 -5.18
N ALA A 234 2.31 -7.39 -6.49
CA ALA A 234 3.28 -6.99 -7.51
C ALA A 234 3.62 -5.50 -7.43
N GLY A 235 2.62 -4.64 -7.25
CA GLY A 235 2.80 -3.21 -7.04
C GLY A 235 3.59 -2.89 -5.76
N GLN A 236 3.25 -3.54 -4.64
CA GLN A 236 3.99 -3.42 -3.38
C GLN A 236 5.45 -3.89 -3.54
N ARG A 237 5.68 -4.99 -4.25
CA ARG A 237 7.03 -5.46 -4.57
C ARG A 237 7.80 -4.43 -5.41
N ALA A 238 7.17 -3.85 -6.43
CA ALA A 238 7.80 -2.82 -7.25
C ALA A 238 8.15 -1.56 -6.45
N ILE A 239 7.26 -1.10 -5.55
CA ILE A 239 7.52 0.02 -4.64
C ILE A 239 8.68 -0.32 -3.69
N ASN A 240 8.65 -1.49 -3.07
CA ASN A 240 9.71 -1.92 -2.15
C ASN A 240 11.07 -2.03 -2.85
N LEU A 241 11.10 -2.54 -4.09
CA LEU A 241 12.29 -2.55 -4.93
C LEU A 241 12.79 -1.13 -5.21
N GLY A 242 11.89 -0.22 -5.59
CA GLY A 242 12.24 1.19 -5.84
C GLY A 242 12.79 1.89 -4.59
N LEU A 243 12.16 1.71 -3.44
CA LEU A 243 12.61 2.25 -2.16
C LEU A 243 13.98 1.69 -1.75
N THR A 244 14.18 0.38 -1.95
CA THR A 244 15.45 -0.28 -1.61
C THR A 244 16.58 0.20 -2.51
N LEU A 245 16.35 0.30 -3.83
CA LEU A 245 17.36 0.83 -4.75
C LEU A 245 17.65 2.31 -4.46
N GLY A 246 16.62 3.10 -4.15
CA GLY A 246 16.76 4.51 -3.77
C GLY A 246 17.56 4.71 -2.48
N SER A 247 17.32 3.89 -1.46
CA SER A 247 18.04 3.96 -0.18
C SER A 247 19.51 3.54 -0.32
N ILE A 248 19.80 2.54 -1.14
CA ILE A 248 21.18 2.11 -1.46
C ILE A 248 21.92 3.22 -2.21
N ALA A 249 21.29 3.80 -3.24
CA ALA A 249 21.88 4.89 -4.01
C ALA A 249 22.17 6.12 -3.12
N PHE A 250 21.26 6.47 -2.23
CA PHE A 250 21.46 7.53 -1.24
C PHE A 250 22.63 7.20 -0.28
N SER A 251 22.65 5.99 0.29
CA SER A 251 23.69 5.56 1.24
C SER A 251 25.09 5.65 0.64
N LEU A 252 25.27 5.27 -0.62
CA LEU A 252 26.56 5.46 -1.29
C LEU A 252 26.92 6.92 -1.50
N ARG A 253 25.96 7.75 -1.91
CA ARG A 253 26.24 9.18 -2.13
C ARG A 253 26.75 9.82 -0.85
N VAL A 254 26.29 9.36 0.31
CA VAL A 254 26.83 9.72 1.62
C VAL A 254 28.24 9.15 1.84
N ILE A 255 28.47 7.84 1.64
CA ILE A 255 29.78 7.19 1.88
C ILE A 255 30.90 7.82 1.04
N PHE A 256 30.61 8.14 -0.22
CA PHE A 256 31.58 8.75 -1.13
C PHE A 256 31.68 10.28 -0.98
N GLY A 257 31.04 10.86 0.06
CA GLY A 257 31.13 12.28 0.40
C GLY A 257 30.48 13.21 -0.64
N ILE A 258 29.67 12.67 -1.54
CA ILE A 258 28.98 13.40 -2.61
C ILE A 258 27.81 14.18 -2.00
N GLU A 259 27.07 13.52 -1.10
CA GLU A 259 26.09 14.15 -0.24
C GLU A 259 26.69 14.32 1.15
N ARG A 260 26.70 15.56 1.65
CA ARG A 260 27.09 15.83 3.03
C ARG A 260 25.97 15.30 3.93
N GLY A 261 26.30 14.33 4.79
CA GLY A 261 25.36 13.82 5.79
C GLY A 261 24.82 14.94 6.69
N TYR A 262 23.67 14.69 7.32
CA TYR A 262 22.99 15.60 8.25
C TYR A 262 23.77 15.90 9.55
N ILE A 263 24.91 15.24 9.74
CA ILE A 263 25.83 15.47 10.87
C ILE A 263 26.73 16.64 10.49
N ARG A 264 26.24 17.85 10.77
CA ARG A 264 27.08 18.98 11.18
C ARG A 264 27.00 19.11 12.69
#